data_AF-A0AA35T9H1-F1
#
_entry.id   AF-A0AA35T9H1-F1
#
_cell.length_a   1.000
_cell.length_b   1.000
_cell.length_c   1.000
_cell.angle_alpha   90.00
_cell.angle_beta   90.00
_cell.angle_gamma   90.00
#
_symmetry.space_group_name_H-M   'P 1'
#
loop_
_entity.id
_entity.type
_entity.pdbx_description
1 polymer ?
#
loop_
_entity_poly.entity_id
_entity_poly.type
_entity_poly.pdbx_seq_one_letter_code
_entity_poly.pdbx_strand_id
1 'polypeptide(L)'
;MLAFDREGRAVVTEHKCGVRGDVEEGGGGMGGGKTVVVINVYVPMVDRDNVKEDRLSYKMLFYSVLQDRCAALEQAGKEVIVVGDLNCARDAIDSAYIQDTPTLLQGCPERERLKKFIVSSPPDPPLPSPSVLLDTFRFLHPDQPEAYTCWSTFFGYRYNI
;
A
#
# COMPACT_ATOMS: atom_id res chain seq x y z
N MET A 1 -19.17 1.58 -26.70
CA MET A 1 -18.88 0.49 -25.77
C MET A 1 -17.75 0.98 -24.87
N LEU A 2 -18.03 1.34 -23.60
CA LEU A 2 -17.01 1.82 -22.66
C LEU A 2 -16.18 0.63 -22.18
N ALA A 3 -15.12 0.28 -22.92
CA ALA A 3 -14.15 -0.69 -22.44
C ALA A 3 -13.12 0.04 -21.57
N PHE A 4 -13.38 0.08 -20.25
CA PHE A 4 -12.31 0.31 -19.27
C PHE A 4 -11.69 -1.06 -18.94
N ASP A 5 -10.45 -1.27 -19.35
CA ASP A 5 -9.56 -2.29 -18.77
C ASP A 5 -8.13 -1.69 -18.80
N ARG A 6 -7.11 -2.16 -18.10
CA ARG A 6 -6.80 -3.44 -17.43
C ARG A 6 -6.75 -3.17 -15.92
N GLU A 7 -7.68 -3.72 -15.17
CA GLU A 7 -8.17 -3.05 -13.96
C GLU A 7 -7.17 -2.95 -12.80
N GLY A 8 -6.72 -1.71 -12.57
CA GLY A 8 -6.40 -1.15 -11.26
C GLY A 8 -7.24 0.11 -11.04
N ARG A 9 -7.55 0.45 -9.79
CA ARG A 9 -8.37 1.61 -9.44
C ARG A 9 -7.70 2.41 -8.33
N ALA A 10 -7.84 3.72 -8.37
CA ALA A 10 -7.44 4.60 -7.29
C ALA A 10 -8.49 5.70 -7.10
N VAL A 11 -8.90 5.92 -5.85
CA VAL A 11 -9.71 7.07 -5.44
C VAL A 11 -8.89 7.88 -4.45
N VAL A 12 -8.69 9.16 -4.76
CA VAL A 12 -7.91 10.08 -3.92
C VAL A 12 -8.86 11.06 -3.27
N THR A 13 -8.82 11.15 -1.95
CA THR A 13 -9.60 12.13 -1.18
C THR A 13 -8.67 12.95 -0.30
N GLU A 14 -8.99 14.23 -0.15
CA GLU A 14 -8.18 15.19 0.61
C GLU A 14 -9.00 15.75 1.77
N HIS A 15 -8.42 15.73 2.96
CA HIS A 15 -9.08 16.05 4.22
C HIS A 15 -8.25 17.08 4.98
N LYS A 16 -8.86 18.19 5.38
CA LYS A 16 -8.23 19.18 6.26
C LYS A 16 -8.45 18.75 7.71
N CYS A 17 -7.36 18.44 8.40
CA CYS A 17 -7.37 18.08 9.80
C CYS A 17 -6.94 19.29 10.63
N GLY A 18 -7.87 19.84 11.41
CA GLY A 18 -7.54 20.79 12.46
C GLY A 18 -6.96 20.05 13.67
N VAL A 19 -5.93 20.61 14.30
CA VAL A 19 -5.49 20.14 15.62
C VAL A 19 -6.57 20.55 16.61
N ARG A 20 -7.25 19.58 17.23
CA ARG A 20 -8.22 19.85 18.30
C ARG A 20 -7.44 20.21 19.56
N GLY A 21 -6.97 21.46 19.64
CA GLY A 21 -6.11 21.96 20.71
C GLY A 21 -5.86 23.47 20.69
N ASP A 22 -5.82 24.12 19.52
CA ASP A 22 -5.46 25.55 19.44
C ASP A 22 -6.70 26.46 19.45
N VAL A 23 -7.63 26.23 20.39
CA VAL A 23 -8.54 27.30 20.81
C VAL A 23 -7.81 28.04 21.92
N GLU A 24 -6.83 28.86 21.57
CA GLU A 24 -6.44 29.95 22.45
C GLU A 24 -7.64 30.89 22.55
N GLU A 25 -8.21 31.01 23.76
CA GLU A 25 -9.16 32.06 24.08
C GLU A 25 -8.47 33.42 23.86
N GLY A 26 -8.66 34.01 22.69
CA GLY A 26 -8.28 35.40 22.41
C GLY A 26 -7.08 35.59 21.49
N GLY A 27 -7.13 35.06 20.27
CA GLY A 27 -6.20 35.46 19.21
C GLY A 27 -6.56 34.85 17.87
N GLY A 28 -6.83 35.67 16.85
CA GLY A 28 -7.20 35.24 15.49
C GLY A 28 -6.08 34.58 14.68
N GLY A 29 -5.42 33.56 15.24
CA GLY A 29 -4.46 32.72 14.53
C GLY A 29 -5.16 31.50 13.94
N MET A 30 -5.21 31.39 12.61
CA MET A 30 -5.48 30.12 11.93
C MET A 30 -4.36 29.13 12.30
N GLY A 31 -4.56 28.34 13.36
CA GLY A 31 -3.70 27.19 13.67
C GLY A 31 -3.52 26.34 12.40
N GLY A 32 -2.27 26.11 12.01
CA GLY A 32 -1.89 25.51 10.74
C GLY A 32 -2.41 24.09 10.61
N GLY A 33 -3.63 23.93 10.08
CA GLY A 33 -4.23 22.62 9.84
C GLY A 33 -3.36 21.79 8.90
N LYS A 34 -3.14 20.53 9.26
CA LYS A 34 -2.48 19.56 8.36
C LYS A 34 -3.49 19.04 7.35
N THR A 35 -3.03 18.79 6.14
CA THR A 35 -3.84 18.13 5.10
C THR A 35 -3.45 16.67 5.03
N VAL A 36 -4.42 15.78 5.16
CA VAL A 36 -4.26 14.34 5.01
C VAL A 36 -4.89 13.90 3.69
N VAL A 37 -4.16 13.15 2.89
CA VAL A 37 -4.63 12.57 1.64
C VAL A 37 -4.77 11.06 1.81
N VAL A 38 -5.97 10.55 1.55
CA VAL A 38 -6.26 9.12 1.55
C VAL A 38 -6.37 8.64 0.11
N ILE A 39 -5.47 7.72 -0.26
CA ILE A 39 -5.45 7.05 -1.56
C ILE A 39 -5.99 5.63 -1.34
N ASN A 40 -7.25 5.41 -1.72
CA ASN A 40 -7.84 4.07 -1.72
C ASN A 40 -7.54 3.37 -3.06
N VAL A 41 -6.84 2.25 -3.01
CA VAL A 41 -6.39 1.53 -4.19
C VAL A 41 -7.01 0.13 -4.29
N TYR A 42 -7.22 -0.29 -5.54
CA TYR A 42 -7.38 -1.68 -5.92
C TYR A 42 -6.32 -1.95 -6.99
N VAL A 43 -5.19 -2.51 -6.59
CA VAL A 43 -4.06 -2.79 -7.48
C VAL A 43 -4.41 -3.98 -8.37
N PRO A 44 -4.00 -3.99 -9.65
CA PRO A 44 -4.31 -5.09 -10.56
C PRO A 44 -3.88 -6.45 -10.02
N MET A 45 -4.80 -7.42 -10.09
CA MET A 45 -4.47 -8.83 -9.85
C MET A 45 -3.74 -9.40 -11.08
N VAL A 46 -2.65 -10.14 -10.83
CA VAL A 46 -1.97 -10.96 -11.82
C VAL A 46 -2.40 -12.40 -11.57
N ASP A 47 -3.07 -12.99 -12.55
CA ASP A 47 -3.37 -14.41 -12.56
C ASP A 47 -2.08 -15.17 -12.90
N ARG A 48 -1.59 -15.97 -11.95
CA ARG A 48 -0.35 -16.75 -12.11
C ARG A 48 -0.54 -17.98 -12.98
N ASP A 49 -1.76 -18.48 -13.10
CA ASP A 49 -2.07 -19.65 -13.95
C ASP A 49 -2.34 -19.24 -15.40
N ASN A 50 -2.60 -17.94 -15.63
CA ASN A 50 -2.79 -17.35 -16.96
C ASN A 50 -2.08 -16.00 -17.06
N VAL A 51 -0.75 -16.02 -16.90
CA VAL A 51 0.09 -14.82 -16.99
C VAL A 51 0.07 -14.30 -18.43
N LYS A 52 -0.82 -13.37 -18.71
CA LYS A 52 -0.65 -12.43 -19.81
C LYS A 52 0.42 -11.44 -19.37
N GLU A 53 1.62 -11.49 -19.97
CA GLU A 53 2.79 -10.64 -19.65
C GLU A 53 2.42 -9.16 -19.46
N ASP A 54 1.48 -8.70 -20.28
CA ASP A 54 0.81 -7.41 -20.22
C ASP A 54 0.24 -7.00 -18.85
N ARG A 55 -0.23 -7.95 -18.02
CA ARG A 55 -0.88 -7.68 -16.72
C ARG A 55 0.14 -7.44 -15.61
N LEU A 56 1.22 -8.22 -15.59
CA LEU A 56 2.31 -7.99 -14.64
C LEU A 56 2.96 -6.64 -14.91
N SER A 57 3.26 -6.34 -16.17
CA SER A 57 3.80 -5.05 -16.59
C SER A 57 2.88 -3.89 -16.18
N TYR A 58 1.58 -4.02 -16.38
CA TYR A 58 0.61 -3.03 -15.95
C TYR A 58 0.56 -2.84 -14.43
N LYS A 59 0.62 -3.93 -13.64
CA LYS A 59 0.69 -3.84 -12.18
C LYS A 59 1.96 -3.15 -11.70
N MET A 60 3.11 -3.47 -12.29
CA MET A 60 4.38 -2.84 -11.94
C MET A 60 4.37 -1.34 -12.24
N LEU A 61 3.77 -0.94 -13.37
CA LEU A 61 3.53 0.47 -13.69
C LEU A 61 2.60 1.13 -12.66
N PHE A 62 1.53 0.45 -12.25
CA PHE A 62 0.61 0.95 -11.22
C PHE A 62 1.35 1.23 -9.90
N TYR A 63 2.21 0.33 -9.44
CA TYR A 63 3.05 0.56 -8.26
C TYR A 63 3.98 1.77 -8.43
N SER A 64 4.58 1.94 -9.61
CA SER A 64 5.44 3.10 -9.87
C SER A 64 4.66 4.41 -9.76
N VAL A 65 3.52 4.51 -10.44
CA VAL A 65 2.67 5.70 -10.43
C VAL A 65 2.14 5.99 -9.03
N LEU A 66 1.76 4.96 -8.27
CA LEU A 66 1.32 5.11 -6.88
C LEU A 66 2.43 5.69 -6.01
N GLN A 67 3.66 5.16 -6.11
CA GLN A 67 4.81 5.65 -5.36
C GLN A 67 5.15 7.11 -5.72
N ASP A 68 5.19 7.44 -7.01
CA ASP A 68 5.46 8.80 -7.48
C ASP A 68 4.38 9.78 -6.99
N ARG A 69 3.12 9.34 -6.97
CA ARG A 69 2.01 10.15 -6.45
C ARG A 69 2.13 10.40 -4.95
N CYS A 70 2.52 9.39 -4.16
CA CYS A 70 2.75 9.56 -2.73
C CYS A 70 3.87 10.60 -2.49
N ALA A 71 5.01 10.42 -3.14
CA ALA A 71 6.15 11.33 -3.02
C ALA A 71 5.80 12.77 -3.41
N ALA A 72 5.03 12.96 -4.49
CA ALA A 72 4.58 14.29 -4.92
C ALA A 72 3.65 14.98 -3.91
N LEU A 73 2.78 14.21 -3.24
CA LEU A 73 1.88 14.75 -2.21
C LEU A 73 2.62 15.10 -0.93
N GLU A 74 3.60 14.28 -0.53
CA GLU A 74 4.46 14.55 0.62
C GLU A 74 5.35 15.78 0.39
N GLN A 75 5.93 15.93 -0.81
CA GLN A 75 6.66 17.14 -1.20
C GLN A 75 5.77 18.40 -1.17
N ALA A 76 4.45 18.24 -1.36
CA ALA A 76 3.47 19.31 -1.21
C ALA A 76 3.07 19.58 0.26
N GLY A 77 3.75 18.96 1.24
CA GLY A 77 3.51 19.12 2.67
C GLY A 77 2.26 18.41 3.17
N LYS A 78 1.76 17.40 2.44
CA LYS A 78 0.59 16.61 2.83
C LYS A 78 1.01 15.30 3.47
N GLU A 79 0.25 14.86 4.46
CA GLU A 79 0.38 13.52 5.02
C GLU A 79 -0.37 12.53 4.11
N VAL A 80 0.24 11.41 3.74
CA VAL A 80 -0.34 10.45 2.79
C VAL A 80 -0.66 9.13 3.49
N ILE A 81 -1.87 8.64 3.29
CA ILE A 81 -2.31 7.31 3.72
C ILE A 81 -2.75 6.54 2.49
N VAL A 82 -2.16 5.37 2.27
CA VAL A 82 -2.61 4.42 1.25
C VAL A 82 -3.37 3.30 1.93
N VAL A 83 -4.58 3.03 1.44
CA VAL A 83 -5.44 1.94 1.91
C VAL A 83 -5.97 1.15 0.73
N GLY A 84 -6.42 -0.08 0.98
CA GLY A 84 -7.07 -0.92 -0.02
C GLY A 84 -6.26 -2.18 -0.33
N ASP A 85 -6.50 -2.75 -1.50
CA ASP A 85 -5.97 -4.06 -1.88
C ASP A 85 -4.76 -3.91 -2.81
N LEU A 86 -3.59 -4.28 -2.31
CA LEU A 86 -2.34 -4.29 -3.09
C LEU A 86 -2.20 -5.55 -3.97
N ASN A 87 -3.07 -6.55 -3.81
CA ASN A 87 -3.03 -7.81 -4.53
C ASN A 87 -1.66 -8.52 -4.44
N CYS A 88 -0.94 -8.37 -3.33
CA CYS A 88 0.37 -8.99 -3.12
C CYS A 88 0.71 -9.06 -1.63
N ALA A 89 1.01 -10.27 -1.14
CA ALA A 89 1.60 -10.47 0.19
C ALA A 89 3.08 -10.05 0.17
N ARG A 90 3.49 -9.15 1.07
CA ARG A 90 4.85 -8.57 1.09
C ARG A 90 5.92 -9.50 1.68
N ASP A 91 5.64 -10.17 2.81
CA ASP A 91 6.55 -11.11 3.47
C ASP A 91 5.96 -12.50 3.66
N ALA A 92 6.82 -13.51 3.90
CA ALA A 92 6.39 -14.91 3.92
C ALA A 92 5.28 -15.16 4.95
N ILE A 93 5.40 -14.49 6.10
CA ILE A 93 4.41 -14.49 7.19
C ILE A 93 3.03 -13.95 6.78
N ASP A 94 2.93 -13.20 5.67
CA ASP A 94 1.68 -12.60 5.17
C ASP A 94 0.90 -13.54 4.22
N SER A 95 1.40 -14.74 3.93
CA SER A 95 0.70 -15.70 3.07
C SER A 95 0.90 -17.12 3.58
N ALA A 96 -0.21 -17.80 3.89
CA ALA A 96 -0.19 -19.17 4.39
C ALA A 96 0.55 -20.12 3.44
N TYR A 97 0.37 -19.97 2.12
CA TYR A 97 1.00 -20.82 1.13
C TYR A 97 2.51 -20.58 0.98
N ILE A 98 2.91 -19.31 1.05
CA ILE A 98 4.30 -18.90 0.92
C ILE A 98 5.11 -19.23 2.18
N GLN A 99 4.51 -19.11 3.35
CA GLN A 99 5.13 -19.46 4.62
C GLN A 99 5.62 -20.92 4.60
N ASP A 100 4.83 -21.82 4.01
CA ASP A 100 5.16 -23.24 3.87
C ASP A 100 6.09 -23.52 2.66
N THR A 101 6.20 -22.56 1.71
CA THR A 101 7.03 -22.71 0.51
C THR A 101 7.87 -21.45 0.19
N PRO A 102 8.85 -21.07 1.02
CA PRO A 102 9.54 -19.77 0.91
C PRO A 102 10.34 -19.58 -0.38
N THR A 103 10.74 -20.67 -1.04
CA THR A 103 11.44 -20.64 -2.33
C THR A 103 10.59 -20.01 -3.45
N LEU A 104 9.25 -20.05 -3.33
CA LEU A 104 8.34 -19.39 -4.27
C LEU A 104 8.47 -17.87 -4.29
N LEU A 105 9.16 -17.30 -3.31
CA LEU A 105 9.45 -15.88 -3.24
C LEU A 105 10.59 -15.44 -4.15
N GLN A 106 11.48 -16.36 -4.49
CA GLN A 106 12.69 -16.02 -5.21
C GLN A 106 12.32 -15.52 -6.61
N GLY A 107 12.71 -14.28 -6.91
CA GLY A 107 12.47 -13.68 -8.21
C GLY A 107 11.05 -13.14 -8.43
N CYS A 108 10.20 -13.03 -7.41
CA CYS A 108 8.87 -12.40 -7.52
C CYS A 108 8.98 -10.85 -7.65
N PRO A 109 8.81 -10.25 -8.86
CA PRO A 109 9.15 -8.83 -9.07
C PRO A 109 8.24 -7.87 -8.29
N GLU A 110 6.96 -8.23 -8.13
CA GLU A 110 5.97 -7.44 -7.39
C GLU A 110 6.36 -7.29 -5.92
N ARG A 111 6.85 -8.37 -5.32
CA ARG A 111 7.23 -8.40 -3.91
C ARG A 111 8.51 -7.64 -3.66
N GLU A 112 9.50 -7.84 -4.53
CA GLU A 112 10.75 -7.07 -4.50
C GLU A 112 10.48 -5.57 -4.67
N ARG A 113 9.48 -5.19 -5.47
CA ARG A 113 9.03 -3.80 -5.60
C ARG A 113 8.35 -3.31 -4.32
N LEU A 114 7.42 -4.09 -3.75
CA LEU A 114 6.75 -3.72 -2.50
C LEU A 114 7.72 -3.55 -1.34
N LYS A 115 8.74 -4.42 -1.18
CA LYS A 115 9.74 -4.28 -0.12
C LYS A 115 10.56 -2.99 -0.19
N LYS A 116 10.78 -2.47 -1.41
CA LYS A 116 11.46 -1.18 -1.62
C LYS A 116 10.56 0.02 -1.36
N PHE A 117 9.25 -0.17 -1.49
CA PHE A 117 8.25 0.89 -1.36
C PHE A 117 7.56 0.90 0.00
N ILE A 118 7.51 -0.22 0.72
CA ILE A 118 6.76 -0.38 1.97
C ILE A 118 7.66 -1.03 3.03
N VAL A 119 7.94 -0.28 4.09
CA VAL A 119 8.80 -0.68 5.21
C VAL A 119 7.98 -0.99 6.46
N SER A 120 8.48 -1.87 7.34
CA SER A 120 7.80 -2.18 8.62
C SER A 120 8.22 -1.32 9.78
N SER A 121 9.29 -0.56 9.61
CA SER A 121 9.84 0.32 10.62
C SER A 121 10.28 1.62 9.93
N PRO A 122 10.15 2.77 10.61
CA PRO A 122 10.74 4.00 10.11
C PRO A 122 12.24 3.80 9.85
N PRO A 123 12.77 4.27 8.71
CA PRO A 123 14.20 4.19 8.45
C PRO A 123 14.98 5.03 9.47
N ASP A 124 16.11 4.50 9.94
CA ASP A 124 17.07 5.19 10.79
C ASP A 124 18.45 5.18 10.10
N PRO A 125 19.00 6.34 9.67
CA PRO A 125 18.42 7.68 9.80
C PRO A 125 17.19 7.90 8.88
N PRO A 126 16.35 8.91 9.16
CA PRO A 126 15.23 9.28 8.30
C PRO A 126 15.68 9.53 6.86
N LEU A 127 14.96 8.97 5.90
CA LEU A 127 15.25 9.21 4.48
C LEU A 127 14.95 10.68 4.13
N PRO A 128 15.80 11.33 3.30
CA PRO A 128 15.70 12.76 3.01
C PRO A 128 14.40 13.20 2.31
N SER A 129 13.59 12.28 1.80
CA SER A 129 12.20 12.48 1.37
C SER A 129 11.53 11.10 1.38
N PRO A 130 10.25 10.94 1.77
CA PRO A 130 9.71 9.60 1.88
C PRO A 130 9.48 9.03 0.47
N SER A 131 10.38 8.15 0.06
CA SER A 131 10.16 7.26 -1.08
C SER A 131 9.44 5.99 -0.64
N VAL A 132 9.10 5.87 0.65
CA VAL A 132 8.60 4.66 1.30
C VAL A 132 7.39 4.95 2.17
N LEU A 133 6.44 4.02 2.17
CA LEU A 133 5.31 3.98 3.07
C LEU A 133 5.62 3.08 4.28
N LEU A 134 5.06 3.41 5.43
CA LEU A 134 5.08 2.54 6.60
C LEU A 134 3.90 1.56 6.54
N ASP A 135 4.19 0.26 6.59
CA ASP A 135 3.19 -0.77 6.87
C ASP A 135 2.74 -0.65 8.32
N THR A 136 1.59 -0.02 8.53
CA THR A 136 1.05 0.23 9.87
C THR A 136 0.71 -1.04 10.63
N PHE A 137 0.27 -2.10 9.94
CA PHE A 137 -0.03 -3.37 10.59
C PHE A 137 1.25 -4.04 11.08
N ARG A 138 2.27 -4.16 10.22
CA ARG A 138 3.56 -4.76 10.61
C ARG A 138 4.39 -3.90 11.54
N PHE A 139 4.16 -2.59 11.58
CA PHE A 139 4.76 -1.72 12.60
C PHE A 139 4.19 -2.01 13.99
N LEU A 140 2.87 -2.23 14.11
CA LEU A 140 2.21 -2.51 15.39
C LEU A 140 2.28 -3.99 15.82
N HIS A 141 2.32 -4.89 14.83
CA HIS A 141 2.25 -6.34 15.01
C HIS A 141 3.35 -7.03 14.18
N PRO A 142 4.64 -6.78 14.48
CA PRO A 142 5.76 -7.21 13.62
C PRO A 142 5.74 -8.72 13.34
N ASP A 143 5.59 -9.52 14.40
CA ASP A 143 5.74 -10.97 14.32
C ASP A 143 4.41 -11.73 14.37
N GLN A 144 3.26 -11.05 14.24
CA GLN A 144 1.96 -11.72 14.33
C GLN A 144 1.75 -12.66 13.12
N PRO A 145 1.67 -13.99 13.33
CA PRO A 145 1.38 -14.93 12.26
C PRO A 145 -0.12 -14.97 11.97
N GLU A 146 -0.48 -15.58 10.85
CA GLU A 146 -1.88 -15.90 10.51
C GLU A 146 -2.84 -14.69 10.41
N ALA A 147 -2.30 -13.49 10.17
CA ALA A 147 -3.07 -12.25 10.00
C ALA A 147 -3.47 -12.01 8.54
N TYR A 148 -4.20 -12.96 7.95
CA TYR A 148 -4.58 -12.91 6.53
C TYR A 148 -5.85 -12.08 6.28
N THR A 149 -5.94 -11.50 5.08
CA THR A 149 -7.06 -10.61 4.68
C THR A 149 -7.83 -11.09 3.46
N CYS A 150 -7.37 -12.15 2.77
CA CYS A 150 -7.97 -12.69 1.56
C CYS A 150 -7.94 -14.21 1.55
N TRP A 151 -9.03 -14.83 1.09
CA TRP A 151 -9.19 -16.29 0.97
C TRP A 151 -9.74 -16.65 -0.41
N SER A 152 -9.15 -17.66 -1.07
CA SER A 152 -9.65 -18.18 -2.35
C SER A 152 -10.99 -18.89 -2.16
N THR A 153 -11.94 -18.60 -3.06
CA THR A 153 -13.26 -19.23 -3.08
C THR A 153 -13.32 -20.47 -3.98
N PHE A 154 -12.25 -20.76 -4.74
CA PHE A 154 -12.28 -21.75 -5.83
C PHE A 154 -12.42 -23.20 -5.35
N PHE A 155 -11.96 -23.51 -4.14
CA PHE A 155 -11.95 -24.88 -3.62
C PHE A 155 -12.88 -25.11 -2.43
N GLY A 156 -13.80 -24.22 -2.07
CA GLY A 156 -14.65 -24.40 -0.88
C GLY A 156 -13.89 -24.57 0.45
N TYR A 157 -12.56 -24.45 0.40
CA TYR A 157 -11.59 -24.57 1.47
C TYR A 157 -10.69 -23.34 1.42
N ARG A 158 -10.32 -22.86 2.60
CA ARG A 158 -9.54 -21.65 2.87
C ARG A 158 -8.10 -21.74 2.34
N TYR A 159 -7.93 -21.74 1.02
CA TYR A 159 -6.61 -21.62 0.40
C TYR A 159 -6.31 -20.14 0.17
N ASN A 160 -5.19 -19.64 0.69
CA ASN A 160 -4.79 -18.24 0.53
C ASN A 160 -3.94 -18.08 -0.74
N ILE A 161 -4.18 -16.99 -1.46
CA ILE A 161 -3.43 -16.59 -2.67
C ILE A 161 -2.17 -15.81 -2.26
#